data_AF-A0A098MB66-F1
#
_entry.id   AF-A0A098MB66-F1
#
_cell.length_a   1.000
_cell.length_b   1.000
_cell.length_c   1.000
_cell.angle_alpha   90.00
_cell.angle_beta   90.00
_cell.angle_gamma   90.00
#
_symmetry.space_group_name_H-M   'P 1'
#
loop_
_entity.id
_entity.type
_entity.pdbx_description
1 polymer ?
#
loop_
_entity_poly.entity_id
_entity_poly.type
_entity_poly.pdbx_seq_one_letter_code
_entity_poly.pdbx_strand_id
1 'polypeptide(L)'
;MKAWTISDDKLEVKFNPDRLILSVKDKRSNKVWEQVPLDSGLTVEKVSQDENFLRLDLQGPFAMTATIELTEQSELLVTLTADPRFSFEKIRFPASFQTPDKEHYLLQTDSQGLLLPVDDTFYLLEEQPFFYGGGGPAMAWVGVTDSRFETGYMAIFETPFDAAISLEREQGLITFSPVWLSSMGEFSYDRKVRYIFFDRGGYIAQCKRYRKYIWPKNKVLTLKENEKRFPAIAKILGAAHIYVWDKAREVSFAQELKDSGIDKALILWNANHLPYPEEGYDDRLKELGYGTGGYELFSDIHPDSHPGYANSDKIPLKRNLYPGLFEKVTARTKEGGKYSNQFGTYVCPGAIQAEMVKRVDKEVSQYPHETYFVDVYQANGLYECYHPEHRLTREQYAEAILSNYELLEDKYNTFIGAEFGADFAGSHGVYAHGMMTLQRTWYGSNIINKGTIYYYGDWKDNARPSIMLGTRTATDTYLKYSINEYTRVPLYELVYHDAIVTSWRWEDGNHHNPDIWWKKDLFNILYGTAPLWSIDQERWASFKVTFQESYNKICPWLQQICYDELVSHRFISADHTIQETQFSSGKRAVVNFGETSYIYEGEVIEPHGFITFHPPLYNLE
;
A
#
# COMPACT_ATOMS: atom_id res chain seq x y z
N MET A 1 -33.86 17.67 -25.29
CA MET A 1 -32.62 16.86 -25.32
C MET A 1 -33.00 15.41 -25.09
N LYS A 2 -32.50 14.49 -25.92
CA LYS A 2 -32.83 13.05 -25.82
C LYS A 2 -31.91 12.42 -24.76
N ALA A 3 -32.42 12.24 -23.55
CA ALA A 3 -31.73 11.47 -22.52
C ALA A 3 -31.94 9.97 -22.78
N TRP A 4 -30.87 9.18 -22.71
CA TRP A 4 -30.92 7.72 -22.82
C TRP A 4 -30.93 7.12 -21.42
N THR A 5 -31.75 6.10 -21.20
CA THR A 5 -31.95 5.55 -19.85
C THR A 5 -31.85 4.03 -19.89
N ILE A 6 -31.00 3.47 -19.05
CA ILE A 6 -30.95 2.04 -18.71
C ILE A 6 -31.28 1.89 -17.22
N SER A 7 -31.98 0.83 -16.83
CA SER A 7 -32.41 0.67 -15.44
C SER A 7 -32.72 -0.77 -15.09
N ASP A 8 -32.50 -1.14 -13.83
CA ASP A 8 -32.92 -2.40 -13.21
C ASP A 8 -33.66 -2.13 -11.88
N ASP A 9 -33.81 -3.13 -11.03
CA ASP A 9 -34.51 -2.98 -9.75
C ASP A 9 -33.84 -2.03 -8.76
N LYS A 10 -32.52 -1.80 -8.87
CA LYS A 10 -31.75 -1.00 -7.90
C LYS A 10 -31.26 0.32 -8.46
N LEU A 11 -30.90 0.39 -9.74
CA LEU A 11 -30.30 1.56 -10.37
C LEU A 11 -31.11 2.06 -11.56
N GLU A 12 -31.13 3.38 -11.74
CA GLU A 12 -31.52 4.04 -12.98
C GLU A 12 -30.33 4.90 -13.44
N VAL A 13 -29.82 4.65 -14.64
CA VAL A 13 -28.70 5.37 -15.23
C VAL A 13 -29.19 6.15 -16.42
N LYS A 14 -28.96 7.46 -16.41
CA LYS A 14 -29.29 8.38 -17.50
C LYS A 14 -28.01 8.91 -18.12
N PHE A 15 -27.95 8.90 -19.45
CA PHE A 15 -26.85 9.45 -20.22
C PHE A 15 -27.31 10.65 -21.05
N ASN A 16 -26.55 11.75 -20.97
CA ASN A 16 -26.73 12.93 -21.79
C ASN A 16 -25.60 13.02 -22.84
N PRO A 17 -25.90 12.80 -24.14
CA PRO A 17 -24.88 12.81 -25.19
C PRO A 17 -24.32 14.21 -25.48
N ASP A 18 -25.08 15.28 -25.20
CA ASP A 18 -24.65 16.65 -25.49
C ASP A 18 -23.57 17.14 -24.52
N ARG A 19 -23.54 16.57 -23.31
CA ARG A 19 -22.59 16.94 -22.25
C ARG A 19 -21.63 15.81 -21.86
N LEU A 20 -21.81 14.62 -22.44
CA LEU A 20 -21.03 13.41 -22.14
C LEU A 20 -21.04 13.00 -20.66
N ILE A 21 -22.18 13.16 -19.99
CA ILE A 21 -22.34 12.90 -18.54
C ILE A 21 -23.38 11.83 -18.24
N LEU A 22 -23.14 11.13 -17.13
CA LEU A 22 -24.04 10.17 -16.51
C LEU A 22 -24.70 10.76 -15.27
N SER A 23 -25.95 10.37 -15.02
CA SER A 23 -26.64 10.51 -13.75
C SER A 23 -27.09 9.13 -13.31
N VAL A 24 -26.73 8.72 -12.09
CA VAL A 24 -27.08 7.42 -11.53
C VAL A 24 -27.94 7.63 -10.30
N LYS A 25 -29.18 7.17 -10.37
CA LYS A 25 -30.09 7.12 -9.23
C LYS A 25 -30.04 5.74 -8.59
N ASP A 26 -29.63 5.68 -7.33
CA ASP A 26 -29.81 4.50 -6.50
C ASP A 26 -31.22 4.49 -5.91
N LYS A 27 -32.07 3.58 -6.40
CA LYS A 27 -33.48 3.46 -6.01
C LYS A 27 -33.66 3.00 -4.56
N ARG A 28 -32.64 2.37 -3.96
CA ARG A 28 -32.69 1.87 -2.57
C ARG A 28 -32.60 2.99 -1.55
N SER A 29 -31.80 4.01 -1.84
CA SER A 29 -31.58 5.19 -0.98
C SER A 29 -32.21 6.48 -1.53
N ASN A 30 -32.73 6.43 -2.77
CA ASN A 30 -33.22 7.57 -3.54
C ASN A 30 -32.15 8.67 -3.78
N LYS A 31 -30.87 8.34 -3.61
CA LYS A 31 -29.74 9.24 -3.87
C LYS A 31 -29.44 9.29 -5.37
N VAL A 32 -29.09 10.47 -5.87
CA VAL A 32 -28.69 10.69 -7.27
C VAL A 32 -27.25 11.17 -7.29
N TRP A 33 -26.42 10.50 -8.08
CA TRP A 33 -25.03 10.86 -8.34
C TRP A 33 -24.95 11.39 -9.76
N GLU A 34 -24.57 12.65 -9.92
CA GLU A 34 -24.48 13.30 -11.23
C GLU A 34 -23.03 13.56 -11.58
N GLN A 35 -22.65 13.29 -12.82
CA GLN A 35 -21.34 13.68 -13.33
C GLN A 35 -21.28 15.16 -13.69
N VAL A 36 -20.13 15.77 -13.42
CA VAL A 36 -19.79 17.08 -13.97
C VAL A 36 -19.29 16.93 -15.41
N PRO A 37 -19.59 17.87 -16.32
CA PRO A 37 -19.03 17.84 -17.67
C PRO A 37 -17.51 17.90 -17.62
N LEU A 38 -16.88 17.03 -18.40
CA LEU A 38 -15.44 16.98 -18.56
C LEU A 38 -15.09 17.47 -19.97
N ASP A 39 -14.20 18.45 -20.06
CA ASP A 39 -13.59 18.83 -21.34
C ASP A 39 -12.57 17.77 -21.76
N SER A 40 -13.09 16.68 -22.31
CA SER A 40 -12.31 15.51 -22.75
C SER A 40 -11.87 15.62 -24.20
N GLY A 41 -12.34 16.63 -24.95
CA GLY A 41 -12.20 16.69 -26.41
C GLY A 41 -12.95 15.57 -27.15
N LEU A 42 -13.85 14.85 -26.47
CA LEU A 42 -14.65 13.76 -27.05
C LEU A 42 -16.05 14.24 -27.43
N THR A 43 -16.53 13.83 -28.61
CA THR A 43 -17.90 14.06 -29.08
C THR A 43 -18.62 12.74 -29.30
N VAL A 44 -19.95 12.74 -29.10
CA VAL A 44 -20.79 11.58 -29.41
C VAL A 44 -21.29 11.69 -30.85
N GLU A 45 -20.89 10.75 -31.69
CA GLU A 45 -21.41 10.65 -33.06
C GLU A 45 -22.74 9.88 -33.08
N LYS A 46 -22.83 8.82 -32.28
CA LYS A 46 -24.01 7.97 -32.23
C LYS A 46 -24.18 7.33 -30.86
N VAL A 47 -25.44 7.22 -30.44
CA VAL A 47 -25.84 6.39 -29.31
C VAL A 47 -26.78 5.29 -29.82
N SER A 48 -26.51 4.07 -29.41
CA SER A 48 -27.41 2.94 -29.54
C SER A 48 -27.67 2.35 -28.17
N GLN A 49 -28.89 1.85 -27.97
CA GLN A 49 -29.32 1.24 -26.72
C GLN A 49 -29.84 -0.15 -27.01
N ASP A 50 -29.48 -1.10 -26.16
CA ASP A 50 -30.03 -2.44 -26.11
C ASP A 50 -30.25 -2.82 -24.65
N GLU A 51 -31.50 -3.06 -24.26
CA GLU A 51 -31.90 -3.37 -22.86
C GLU A 51 -31.19 -2.52 -21.79
N ASN A 52 -30.23 -3.12 -21.07
CA ASN A 52 -29.44 -2.60 -19.95
C ASN A 52 -28.09 -2.01 -20.39
N PHE A 53 -27.91 -1.75 -21.68
CA PHE A 53 -26.64 -1.41 -22.30
C PHE A 53 -26.77 -0.23 -23.26
N LEU A 54 -25.82 0.71 -23.17
CA LEU A 54 -25.64 1.80 -24.13
C LEU A 54 -24.29 1.63 -24.82
N ARG A 55 -24.29 1.74 -26.15
CA ARG A 55 -23.08 1.87 -26.97
C ARG A 55 -23.01 3.28 -27.53
N LEU A 56 -21.90 3.93 -27.26
CA LEU A 56 -21.54 5.27 -27.71
C LEU A 56 -20.43 5.15 -28.75
N ASP A 57 -20.69 5.58 -29.97
CA ASP A 57 -19.63 5.81 -30.94
C ASP A 57 -19.09 7.23 -30.69
N LEU A 58 -17.83 7.31 -30.27
CA LEU A 58 -17.16 8.54 -29.84
C LEU A 58 -16.12 8.95 -30.88
N GLN A 59 -16.02 10.25 -31.13
CA GLN A 59 -14.94 10.85 -31.90
C GLN A 59 -14.07 11.73 -30.99
N GLY A 60 -12.75 11.54 -31.07
CA GLY A 60 -11.75 12.35 -30.38
C GLY A 60 -10.46 12.40 -31.21
N PRO A 61 -9.28 12.20 -30.60
CA PRO A 61 -8.02 12.02 -31.34
C PRO A 61 -8.08 10.87 -32.36
N PHE A 62 -8.89 9.86 -32.08
CA PHE A 62 -9.24 8.75 -32.96
C PHE A 62 -10.68 8.30 -32.67
N ALA A 63 -11.24 7.46 -33.54
CA ALA A 63 -12.56 6.88 -33.35
C ALA A 63 -12.52 5.80 -32.26
N MET A 64 -13.48 5.85 -31.34
CA MET A 64 -13.59 4.92 -30.21
C MET A 64 -15.04 4.48 -30.01
N THR A 65 -15.22 3.41 -29.26
CA THR A 65 -16.52 2.99 -28.75
C THR A 65 -16.46 2.98 -27.23
N ALA A 66 -17.38 3.66 -26.57
CA ALA A 66 -17.62 3.46 -25.14
C ALA A 66 -18.90 2.67 -24.94
N THR A 67 -18.87 1.70 -24.03
CA THR A 67 -20.06 0.98 -23.59
C THR A 67 -20.37 1.35 -22.15
N ILE A 68 -21.65 1.50 -21.84
CA ILE A 68 -22.17 1.74 -20.50
C ILE A 68 -23.18 0.63 -20.24
N GLU A 69 -22.86 -0.27 -19.32
CA GLU A 69 -23.63 -1.46 -19.04
C GLU A 69 -24.08 -1.47 -17.58
N LEU A 70 -25.36 -1.77 -17.35
CA LEU A 70 -25.87 -2.11 -16.03
C LEU A 70 -25.85 -3.63 -15.87
N THR A 71 -24.82 -4.12 -15.17
CA THR A 71 -24.56 -5.56 -15.00
C THR A 71 -25.63 -6.25 -14.15
N GLU A 72 -25.68 -7.59 -14.18
CA GLU A 72 -26.64 -8.40 -13.41
C GLU A 72 -26.57 -8.16 -11.88
N GLN A 73 -25.43 -7.69 -11.37
CA GLN A 73 -25.26 -7.35 -9.96
C GLN A 73 -25.77 -5.94 -9.60
N SER A 74 -26.38 -5.23 -10.55
CA SER A 74 -26.76 -3.82 -10.44
C SER A 74 -25.55 -2.91 -10.23
N GLU A 75 -24.53 -3.09 -11.05
CA GLU A 75 -23.31 -2.28 -11.06
C GLU A 75 -23.10 -1.69 -12.45
N LEU A 76 -22.53 -0.49 -12.49
CA LEU A 76 -22.33 0.24 -13.73
C LEU A 76 -20.92 -0.02 -14.27
N LEU A 77 -20.81 -0.77 -15.37
CA LEU A 77 -19.55 -1.00 -16.07
C LEU A 77 -19.41 -0.04 -17.24
N VAL A 78 -18.29 0.66 -17.30
CA VAL A 78 -17.91 1.51 -18.43
C VAL A 78 -16.68 0.89 -19.09
N THR A 79 -16.79 0.54 -20.37
CA THR A 79 -15.67 0.04 -21.18
C THR A 79 -15.38 1.02 -22.31
N LEU A 80 -14.12 1.36 -22.52
CA LEU A 80 -13.64 2.09 -23.68
C LEU A 80 -12.86 1.12 -24.58
N THR A 81 -13.19 1.10 -25.86
CA THR A 81 -12.59 0.25 -26.89
C THR A 81 -12.19 1.09 -28.10
N ALA A 82 -11.06 0.77 -28.71
CA ALA A 82 -10.59 1.38 -29.94
C ALA A 82 -9.69 0.40 -30.73
N ASP A 83 -9.21 0.78 -31.93
CA ASP A 83 -8.15 0.00 -32.58
C ASP A 83 -6.92 -0.01 -31.66
N PRO A 84 -6.38 -1.19 -31.30
CA PRO A 84 -5.28 -1.29 -30.36
C PRO A 84 -4.01 -0.56 -30.82
N ARG A 85 -3.86 -0.28 -32.11
CA ARG A 85 -2.68 0.40 -32.68
C ARG A 85 -2.78 1.93 -32.65
N PHE A 86 -3.91 2.50 -32.21
CA PHE A 86 -4.03 3.95 -32.15
C PHE A 86 -3.07 4.53 -31.12
N SER A 87 -2.28 5.52 -31.55
CA SER A 87 -1.35 6.20 -30.67
C SER A 87 -2.01 7.35 -29.93
N PHE A 88 -1.72 7.45 -28.64
CA PHE A 88 -2.18 8.50 -27.76
C PHE A 88 -1.28 8.59 -26.55
N GLU A 89 -1.47 9.62 -25.72
CA GLU A 89 -0.77 9.75 -24.44
C GLU A 89 -1.70 9.37 -23.30
N LYS A 90 -2.83 10.10 -23.18
CA LYS A 90 -3.86 9.83 -22.18
C LYS A 90 -5.26 10.24 -22.62
N ILE A 91 -6.27 9.59 -22.06
CA ILE A 91 -7.70 9.89 -22.23
C ILE A 91 -8.35 9.97 -20.85
N ARG A 92 -9.10 11.04 -20.58
CA ARG A 92 -9.94 11.14 -19.38
C ARG A 92 -11.38 10.76 -19.72
N PHE A 93 -11.86 9.65 -19.19
CA PHE A 93 -13.22 9.16 -19.41
C PHE A 93 -13.53 7.98 -18.45
N PRO A 94 -14.75 7.84 -17.92
CA PRO A 94 -15.83 8.80 -17.96
C PRO A 94 -15.55 10.02 -17.06
N ALA A 95 -16.48 10.98 -17.05
CA ALA A 95 -16.36 12.18 -16.24
C ALA A 95 -16.51 11.93 -14.73
N SER A 96 -16.03 12.88 -13.92
CA SER A 96 -16.10 12.82 -12.45
C SER A 96 -17.54 12.90 -11.95
N PHE A 97 -17.92 12.09 -10.96
CA PHE A 97 -19.19 12.29 -10.23
C PHE A 97 -19.03 13.47 -9.26
N GLN A 98 -19.95 14.42 -9.30
CA GLN A 98 -19.98 15.53 -8.38
C GLN A 98 -20.10 15.01 -6.94
N THR A 99 -19.23 15.51 -6.08
CA THR A 99 -19.38 15.32 -4.63
C THR A 99 -20.59 16.14 -4.14
N PRO A 100 -21.57 15.54 -3.45
CA PRO A 100 -22.84 16.21 -3.17
C PRO A 100 -22.73 17.46 -2.28
N ASP A 101 -21.92 17.40 -1.23
CA ASP A 101 -21.78 18.44 -0.22
C ASP A 101 -20.50 18.22 0.60
N LYS A 102 -20.28 19.04 1.64
CA LYS A 102 -19.11 18.98 2.52
C LYS A 102 -19.12 17.82 3.51
N GLU A 103 -20.28 17.18 3.70
CA GLU A 103 -20.48 16.05 4.62
C GLU A 103 -20.08 14.73 3.96
N HIS A 104 -19.02 14.75 3.15
CA HIS A 104 -18.51 13.60 2.42
C HIS A 104 -17.00 13.50 2.54
N TYR A 105 -16.51 12.28 2.39
CA TYR A 105 -15.09 11.95 2.34
C TYR A 105 -14.77 11.25 1.05
N LEU A 106 -13.64 11.61 0.45
CA LEU A 106 -12.99 10.81 -0.58
C LEU A 106 -12.13 9.73 0.11
N LEU A 107 -12.28 8.49 -0.31
CA LEU A 107 -11.53 7.33 0.19
C LEU A 107 -10.25 7.18 -0.63
N GLN A 108 -9.14 7.69 -0.10
CA GLN A 108 -7.82 7.49 -0.68
C GLN A 108 -7.27 6.14 -0.23
N THR A 109 -6.85 5.30 -1.17
CA THR A 109 -6.27 3.98 -0.91
C THR A 109 -4.73 4.01 -0.86
N ASP A 110 -4.17 5.16 -0.52
CA ASP A 110 -2.74 5.36 -0.31
C ASP A 110 -2.37 4.74 1.05
N SER A 111 -1.39 3.84 1.07
CA SER A 111 -0.93 3.17 2.28
C SER A 111 -2.12 2.46 3.00
N GLN A 112 -2.34 2.67 4.31
CA GLN A 112 -3.50 2.12 5.01
C GLN A 112 -4.86 2.67 4.54
N GLY A 113 -4.88 3.92 4.09
CA GLY A 113 -6.09 4.63 3.69
C GLY A 113 -6.37 5.91 4.49
N LEU A 114 -7.06 6.84 3.83
CA LEU A 114 -7.39 8.16 4.36
C LEU A 114 -8.81 8.57 3.94
N LEU A 115 -9.61 9.02 4.90
CA LEU A 115 -10.82 9.81 4.68
C LEU A 115 -10.39 11.25 4.41
N LEU A 116 -10.25 11.63 3.14
CA LEU A 116 -9.94 13.00 2.77
C LEU A 116 -11.24 13.82 2.79
N PRO A 117 -11.41 14.80 3.71
CA PRO A 117 -12.57 15.68 3.67
C PRO A 117 -12.62 16.36 2.32
N VAL A 118 -13.77 16.31 1.65
CA VAL A 118 -13.90 16.81 0.28
C VAL A 118 -13.76 18.33 0.18
N ASP A 119 -13.87 19.05 1.29
CA ASP A 119 -13.62 20.48 1.37
C ASP A 119 -12.22 20.83 1.92
N ASP A 120 -11.35 19.85 2.20
CA ASP A 120 -9.97 20.12 2.62
C ASP A 120 -9.26 20.95 1.53
N THR A 121 -8.60 22.04 1.90
CA THR A 121 -7.97 22.99 0.97
C THR A 121 -6.45 22.87 0.86
N PHE A 122 -5.85 21.92 1.58
CA PHE A 122 -4.41 21.82 1.76
C PHE A 122 -3.82 20.52 1.19
N TYR A 123 -4.62 19.45 1.09
CA TYR A 123 -4.19 18.20 0.49
C TYR A 123 -3.89 18.37 -0.99
N LEU A 124 -2.76 17.81 -1.41
CA LEU A 124 -2.26 17.93 -2.76
C LEU A 124 -3.09 17.07 -3.71
N LEU A 125 -3.76 17.73 -4.67
CA LEU A 125 -4.57 17.07 -5.68
C LEU A 125 -3.72 16.86 -6.92
N GLU A 126 -3.32 15.62 -7.16
CA GLU A 126 -2.51 15.21 -8.30
C GLU A 126 -3.13 14.03 -9.02
N GLU A 127 -2.78 13.90 -10.30
CA GLU A 127 -3.02 12.70 -11.09
C GLU A 127 -2.05 11.61 -10.64
N GLN A 128 -2.58 10.48 -10.17
CA GLN A 128 -1.79 9.40 -9.58
C GLN A 128 -2.01 8.09 -10.34
N PRO A 129 -0.97 7.51 -10.97
CA PRO A 129 -1.07 6.17 -11.51
C PRO A 129 -1.26 5.15 -10.38
N PHE A 130 -1.91 4.02 -10.69
CA PHE A 130 -1.98 2.93 -9.73
C PHE A 130 -0.61 2.30 -9.46
N PHE A 131 -0.49 1.71 -8.27
CA PHE A 131 0.67 0.93 -7.83
C PHE A 131 1.98 1.71 -7.64
N TYR A 132 1.88 3.03 -7.49
CA TYR A 132 2.93 3.82 -6.87
C TYR A 132 2.79 3.77 -5.33
N GLY A 133 3.10 2.63 -4.71
CA GLY A 133 2.78 2.36 -3.30
C GLY A 133 3.39 3.34 -2.28
N GLY A 134 4.53 3.96 -2.59
CA GLY A 134 5.22 4.96 -1.76
C GLY A 134 4.57 6.34 -1.77
N GLY A 135 3.42 6.52 -2.42
CA GLY A 135 2.72 7.79 -2.38
C GLY A 135 1.44 7.86 -3.20
N GLY A 136 0.86 6.71 -3.52
CA GLY A 136 -0.29 6.57 -4.38
C GLY A 136 -1.05 5.28 -4.08
N PRO A 137 -2.09 4.98 -4.86
CA PRO A 137 -3.06 3.97 -4.52
C PRO A 137 -2.48 2.57 -4.66
N ALA A 138 -2.41 1.85 -3.52
CA ALA A 138 -1.97 0.46 -3.44
C ALA A 138 -3.04 -0.53 -3.93
N MET A 139 -4.30 -0.08 -3.92
CA MET A 139 -5.46 -0.84 -4.38
C MET A 139 -6.07 -0.18 -5.61
N ALA A 140 -6.47 -0.97 -6.60
CA ALA A 140 -7.07 -0.50 -7.87
C ALA A 140 -8.51 0.02 -7.74
N TRP A 141 -8.80 0.84 -6.71
CA TRP A 141 -10.09 1.50 -6.54
C TRP A 141 -9.98 2.84 -5.80
N VAL A 142 -11.03 3.65 -5.91
CA VAL A 142 -11.24 4.89 -5.14
C VAL A 142 -12.73 5.04 -4.90
N GLY A 143 -13.15 5.75 -3.85
CA GLY A 143 -14.56 5.92 -3.55
C GLY A 143 -14.90 7.18 -2.80
N VAL A 144 -16.18 7.43 -2.62
CA VAL A 144 -16.75 8.53 -1.83
C VAL A 144 -17.73 7.93 -0.84
N THR A 145 -17.75 8.44 0.39
CA THR A 145 -18.73 8.08 1.44
C THR A 145 -19.28 9.34 2.09
N ASP A 146 -20.52 9.30 2.56
CA ASP A 146 -21.03 10.34 3.46
C ASP A 146 -20.39 10.27 4.86
N SER A 147 -20.51 11.34 5.64
CA SER A 147 -19.96 11.47 7.00
C SER A 147 -20.66 10.58 8.03
N ARG A 148 -21.81 10.00 7.68
CA ARG A 148 -22.51 8.99 8.49
C ARG A 148 -22.04 7.56 8.18
N PHE A 149 -21.18 7.39 7.18
CA PHE A 149 -20.68 6.11 6.68
C PHE A 149 -21.81 5.14 6.32
N GLU A 150 -22.89 5.67 5.73
CA GLU A 150 -24.03 4.89 5.25
C GLU A 150 -23.93 4.73 3.74
N THR A 151 -24.02 5.82 2.99
CA THR A 151 -24.10 5.81 1.53
C THR A 151 -22.80 6.25 0.88
N GLY A 152 -22.60 5.82 -0.36
CA GLY A 152 -21.39 6.14 -1.11
C GLY A 152 -21.37 5.50 -2.49
N TYR A 153 -20.27 5.70 -3.20
CA TYR A 153 -19.96 4.94 -4.41
C TYR A 153 -18.46 4.66 -4.47
N MET A 154 -18.08 3.58 -5.15
CA MET A 154 -16.69 3.29 -5.47
C MET A 154 -16.52 3.09 -6.98
N ALA A 155 -15.32 3.33 -7.47
CA ALA A 155 -14.86 2.97 -8.81
C ALA A 155 -13.73 1.93 -8.69
N ILE A 156 -13.96 0.73 -9.20
CA ILE A 156 -12.94 -0.32 -9.37
C ILE A 156 -12.39 -0.23 -10.78
N PHE A 157 -11.07 -0.10 -10.91
CA PHE A 157 -10.39 -0.11 -12.20
C PHE A 157 -10.08 -1.55 -12.57
N GLU A 158 -10.84 -2.13 -13.51
CA GLU A 158 -10.63 -3.52 -13.91
C GLU A 158 -9.37 -3.70 -14.76
N THR A 159 -8.87 -2.61 -15.34
CA THR A 159 -7.63 -2.57 -16.11
C THR A 159 -6.68 -1.50 -15.58
N PRO A 160 -6.06 -1.71 -14.41
CA PRO A 160 -5.37 -0.64 -13.67
C PRO A 160 -3.96 -0.31 -14.14
N PHE A 161 -3.29 -1.21 -14.88
CA PHE A 161 -1.87 -1.07 -15.20
C PHE A 161 -1.53 0.18 -16.02
N ASP A 162 -2.43 0.60 -16.91
CA ASP A 162 -2.32 1.85 -17.67
C ASP A 162 -3.47 2.79 -17.30
N ALA A 163 -3.69 2.96 -15.98
CA ALA A 163 -4.70 3.85 -15.43
C ALA A 163 -4.15 4.74 -14.30
N ALA A 164 -4.79 5.89 -14.12
CA ALA A 164 -4.53 6.84 -13.05
C ALA A 164 -5.85 7.44 -12.53
N ILE A 165 -5.78 7.98 -11.31
CA ILE A 165 -6.86 8.76 -10.69
C ILE A 165 -6.45 10.24 -10.75
N SER A 166 -7.25 11.08 -11.41
CA SER A 166 -7.09 12.54 -11.36
C SER A 166 -7.97 13.11 -10.27
N LEU A 167 -7.36 13.71 -9.24
CA LEU A 167 -8.09 14.48 -8.22
C LEU A 167 -8.22 15.93 -8.64
N GLU A 168 -9.41 16.49 -8.53
CA GLU A 168 -9.70 17.88 -8.91
C GLU A 168 -10.79 18.50 -8.04
N ARG A 169 -10.97 19.82 -8.13
CA ARG A 169 -12.05 20.53 -7.42
C ARG A 169 -13.13 20.96 -8.37
N GLU A 170 -14.34 20.55 -8.06
CA GLU A 170 -15.55 20.98 -8.74
C GLU A 170 -16.45 21.69 -7.76
N GLN A 171 -16.80 22.95 -8.07
CA GLN A 171 -17.57 23.83 -7.18
C GLN A 171 -16.97 23.93 -5.76
N GLY A 172 -15.64 23.85 -5.65
CA GLY A 172 -14.90 23.93 -4.40
C GLY A 172 -14.73 22.61 -3.64
N LEU A 173 -15.40 21.53 -4.07
CA LEU A 173 -15.31 20.20 -3.46
C LEU A 173 -14.43 19.26 -4.29
N ILE A 174 -13.64 18.44 -3.62
CA ILE A 174 -12.77 17.44 -4.24
C ILE A 174 -13.64 16.34 -4.86
N THR A 175 -13.32 15.96 -6.09
CA THR A 175 -13.83 14.80 -6.80
C THR A 175 -12.68 14.09 -7.55
N PHE A 176 -12.98 13.00 -8.25
CA PHE A 176 -12.02 12.25 -9.03
C PHE A 176 -12.57 11.79 -10.40
N SER A 177 -11.69 11.72 -11.39
CA SER A 177 -11.94 11.09 -12.70
C SER A 177 -10.93 9.98 -13.01
N PRO A 178 -11.37 8.91 -13.72
CA PRO A 178 -10.48 7.96 -14.37
C PRO A 178 -9.65 8.62 -15.49
N VAL A 179 -8.37 8.30 -15.51
CA VAL A 179 -7.44 8.64 -16.59
C VAL A 179 -6.85 7.36 -17.14
N TRP A 180 -6.93 7.16 -18.44
CA TRP A 180 -6.35 6.03 -19.15
C TRP A 180 -5.08 6.46 -19.84
N LEU A 181 -3.97 5.81 -19.51
CA LEU A 181 -2.68 6.04 -20.11
C LEU A 181 -2.49 5.12 -21.33
N SER A 182 -1.63 5.51 -22.25
CA SER A 182 -1.19 4.60 -23.31
C SER A 182 -0.34 3.46 -22.75
N SER A 183 -0.44 2.29 -23.39
CA SER A 183 0.50 1.19 -23.19
C SER A 183 1.45 1.17 -24.37
N MET A 184 2.73 1.40 -24.09
CA MET A 184 3.79 1.52 -25.08
C MET A 184 3.52 2.56 -26.19
N GLY A 185 2.79 3.63 -25.85
CA GLY A 185 2.37 4.68 -26.79
C GLY A 185 1.14 4.35 -27.64
N GLU A 186 0.46 3.22 -27.37
CA GLU A 186 -0.71 2.74 -28.11
C GLU A 186 -1.90 2.40 -27.18
N PHE A 187 -3.12 2.31 -27.73
CA PHE A 187 -4.33 1.90 -27.00
C PHE A 187 -4.19 0.50 -26.41
N SER A 188 -3.65 -0.44 -27.20
CA SER A 188 -3.33 -1.83 -26.84
C SER A 188 -4.52 -2.72 -26.44
N TYR A 189 -5.33 -2.32 -25.46
CA TYR A 189 -6.40 -3.15 -24.90
C TYR A 189 -7.52 -2.28 -24.31
N ASP A 190 -8.71 -2.86 -24.14
CA ASP A 190 -9.89 -2.16 -23.61
C ASP A 190 -9.66 -1.57 -22.23
N ARG A 191 -10.20 -0.37 -21.96
CA ARG A 191 -10.12 0.27 -20.65
C ARG A 191 -11.43 0.08 -19.90
N LYS A 192 -11.40 -0.42 -18.67
CA LYS A 192 -12.60 -0.83 -17.93
C LYS A 192 -12.62 -0.26 -16.52
N VAL A 193 -13.70 0.43 -16.18
CA VAL A 193 -14.00 0.90 -14.82
C VAL A 193 -15.41 0.49 -14.42
N ARG A 194 -15.55 -0.01 -13.20
CA ARG A 194 -16.80 -0.49 -12.61
C ARG A 194 -17.19 0.38 -11.43
N TYR A 195 -18.36 0.98 -11.50
CA TYR A 195 -18.94 1.77 -10.41
C TYR A 195 -19.95 0.93 -9.63
N ILE A 196 -19.81 0.95 -8.29
CA ILE A 196 -20.74 0.31 -7.36
C ILE A 196 -21.27 1.39 -6.43
N PHE A 197 -22.60 1.45 -6.29
CA PHE A 197 -23.30 2.40 -5.44
C PHE A 197 -23.81 1.69 -4.18
N PHE A 198 -23.67 2.35 -3.02
CA PHE A 198 -23.96 1.78 -1.71
C PHE A 198 -25.09 2.57 -1.04
N ASP A 199 -26.11 1.85 -0.60
CA ASP A 199 -27.23 2.36 0.20
C ASP A 199 -26.98 2.24 1.71
N ARG A 200 -25.95 1.49 2.13
CA ARG A 200 -25.55 1.28 3.52
C ARG A 200 -24.10 0.78 3.63
N GLY A 201 -23.49 0.97 4.80
CA GLY A 201 -22.21 0.35 5.19
C GLY A 201 -20.94 1.11 4.78
N GLY A 202 -21.06 2.26 4.09
CA GLY A 202 -19.97 3.21 3.90
C GLY A 202 -18.68 2.61 3.32
N TYR A 203 -17.53 3.02 3.85
CA TYR A 203 -16.22 2.53 3.40
C TYR A 203 -15.98 1.05 3.75
N ILE A 204 -16.61 0.52 4.80
CA ILE A 204 -16.51 -0.92 5.14
C ILE A 204 -17.11 -1.75 4.00
N ALA A 205 -18.33 -1.44 3.57
CA ALA A 205 -18.98 -2.14 2.46
C ALA A 205 -18.18 -2.04 1.16
N GLN A 206 -17.54 -0.89 0.90
CA GLN A 206 -16.65 -0.68 -0.24
C GLN A 206 -15.42 -1.61 -0.17
N CYS A 207 -14.72 -1.66 0.97
CA CYS A 207 -13.60 -2.58 1.17
C CYS A 207 -14.02 -4.05 1.01
N LYS A 208 -15.15 -4.47 1.59
CA LYS A 208 -15.63 -5.87 1.46
C LYS A 208 -16.04 -6.21 0.03
N ARG A 209 -16.64 -5.26 -0.70
CA ARG A 209 -16.95 -5.42 -2.13
C ARG A 209 -15.67 -5.54 -2.95
N TYR A 210 -14.64 -4.76 -2.62
CA TYR A 210 -13.35 -4.82 -3.29
C TYR A 210 -12.63 -6.14 -3.03
N ARG A 211 -12.51 -6.56 -1.76
CA ARG A 211 -11.97 -7.86 -1.34
C ARG A 211 -12.56 -9.01 -2.14
N LYS A 212 -13.90 -9.09 -2.22
CA LYS A 212 -14.61 -10.13 -2.98
C LYS A 212 -14.24 -10.16 -4.47
N TYR A 213 -13.91 -9.01 -5.06
CA TYR A 213 -13.54 -8.90 -6.47
C TYR A 213 -12.05 -9.19 -6.72
N ILE A 214 -11.17 -8.58 -5.94
CA ILE A 214 -9.74 -8.58 -6.22
C ILE A 214 -9.06 -9.88 -5.78
N TRP A 215 -9.53 -10.50 -4.70
CA TRP A 215 -8.90 -11.70 -4.16
C TRP A 215 -8.81 -12.86 -5.16
N PRO A 216 -9.90 -13.26 -5.85
CA PRO A 216 -9.82 -14.29 -6.89
C PRO A 216 -8.94 -13.87 -8.07
N LYS A 217 -8.99 -12.59 -8.46
CA LYS A 217 -8.28 -12.06 -9.62
C LYS A 217 -6.77 -12.10 -9.43
N ASN A 218 -6.30 -11.68 -8.25
CA ASN A 218 -4.88 -11.62 -7.91
C ASN A 218 -4.41 -12.90 -7.18
N LYS A 219 -5.24 -13.95 -7.13
CA LYS A 219 -4.95 -15.24 -6.47
C LYS A 219 -4.40 -15.06 -5.05
N VAL A 220 -5.03 -14.17 -4.30
CA VAL A 220 -4.58 -13.79 -2.95
C VAL A 220 -4.56 -15.02 -2.05
N LEU A 221 -3.45 -15.19 -1.33
CA LEU A 221 -3.27 -16.25 -0.35
C LEU A 221 -3.36 -15.67 1.06
N THR A 222 -4.07 -16.37 1.94
CA THR A 222 -4.11 -16.02 3.36
C THR A 222 -2.77 -16.31 4.03
N LEU A 223 -2.47 -15.63 5.14
CA LEU A 223 -1.31 -15.92 5.99
C LEU A 223 -1.30 -17.39 6.44
N LYS A 224 -2.48 -17.98 6.65
CA LYS A 224 -2.63 -19.40 7.02
C LYS A 224 -2.28 -20.35 5.88
N GLU A 225 -2.55 -19.98 4.63
CA GLU A 225 -2.13 -20.75 3.45
C GLU A 225 -0.63 -20.61 3.20
N ASN A 226 -0.11 -19.38 3.33
CA ASN A 226 1.32 -19.12 3.20
C ASN A 226 2.14 -19.79 4.30
N GLU A 227 1.69 -19.83 5.55
CA GLU A 227 2.39 -20.54 6.63
C GLU A 227 2.53 -22.05 6.35
N LYS A 228 1.54 -22.67 5.70
CA LYS A 228 1.65 -24.07 5.28
C LYS A 228 2.79 -24.28 4.26
N ARG A 229 3.02 -23.29 3.39
CA ARG A 229 4.14 -23.29 2.43
C ARG A 229 5.45 -22.97 3.15
N PHE A 230 5.45 -21.96 4.01
CA PHE A 230 6.62 -21.45 4.72
C PHE A 230 6.37 -21.41 6.24
N PRO A 231 6.65 -22.50 6.97
CA PRO A 231 6.38 -22.58 8.42
C PRO A 231 7.07 -21.48 9.25
N ALA A 232 8.16 -20.91 8.74
CA ALA A 232 8.87 -19.80 9.37
C ALA A 232 8.02 -18.53 9.54
N ILE A 233 6.94 -18.37 8.76
CA ILE A 233 5.97 -17.27 8.92
C ILE A 233 5.41 -17.24 10.35
N ALA A 234 5.21 -18.39 10.98
CA ALA A 234 4.73 -18.47 12.36
C ALA A 234 5.59 -17.67 13.34
N LYS A 235 6.88 -17.44 13.06
CA LYS A 235 7.78 -16.64 13.91
C LYS A 235 7.52 -15.14 13.83
N ILE A 236 7.00 -14.65 12.69
CA ILE A 236 6.77 -13.22 12.46
C ILE A 236 5.35 -12.78 12.82
N LEU A 237 4.39 -13.70 12.86
CA LEU A 237 3.02 -13.38 13.23
C LEU A 237 2.93 -12.95 14.70
N GLY A 238 2.58 -11.68 14.91
CA GLY A 238 2.58 -11.00 16.20
C GLY A 238 3.97 -10.77 16.78
N ALA A 239 4.97 -10.57 15.93
CA ALA A 239 6.33 -10.20 16.29
C ALA A 239 6.58 -8.70 16.07
N ALA A 240 7.55 -8.14 16.79
CA ALA A 240 8.14 -6.86 16.40
C ALA A 240 9.04 -7.06 15.18
N HIS A 241 8.96 -6.18 14.20
CA HIS A 241 9.83 -6.20 13.03
C HIS A 241 10.98 -5.22 13.24
N ILE A 242 12.22 -5.72 13.25
CA ILE A 242 13.39 -5.00 13.78
C ILE A 242 14.52 -4.97 12.75
N TYR A 243 14.90 -3.78 12.30
CA TYR A 243 16.15 -3.56 11.58
C TYR A 243 17.30 -3.36 12.58
N VAL A 244 18.35 -4.18 12.49
CA VAL A 244 19.52 -4.11 13.38
C VAL A 244 20.75 -3.51 12.71
N TRP A 245 21.43 -2.64 13.45
CA TRP A 245 22.56 -1.84 12.98
C TRP A 245 23.77 -1.95 13.90
N ASP A 246 24.95 -1.76 13.33
CA ASP A 246 26.22 -1.81 14.08
C ASP A 246 26.33 -3.10 14.92
N LYS A 247 26.68 -2.99 16.21
CA LYS A 247 26.82 -4.13 17.14
C LYS A 247 25.51 -4.79 17.55
N ALA A 248 24.35 -4.27 17.16
CA ALA A 248 23.09 -5.01 17.33
C ALA A 248 23.00 -6.26 16.43
N ARG A 249 23.99 -6.47 15.54
CA ARG A 249 24.17 -7.67 14.72
C ARG A 249 24.96 -8.80 15.40
N GLU A 250 25.24 -8.67 16.70
CA GLU A 250 25.83 -9.72 17.53
C GLU A 250 24.70 -10.57 18.16
N VAL A 251 24.88 -11.89 18.27
CA VAL A 251 23.88 -12.78 18.91
C VAL A 251 23.67 -12.42 20.38
N SER A 252 24.69 -11.89 21.05
CA SER A 252 24.58 -11.37 22.42
C SER A 252 23.48 -10.32 22.56
N PHE A 253 23.26 -9.49 21.55
CA PHE A 253 22.19 -8.51 21.54
C PHE A 253 20.81 -9.16 21.33
N ALA A 254 20.71 -10.16 20.45
CA ALA A 254 19.48 -10.93 20.32
C ALA A 254 19.11 -11.65 21.63
N GLN A 255 20.09 -12.18 22.36
CA GLN A 255 19.87 -12.72 23.71
C GLN A 255 19.41 -11.64 24.68
N GLU A 256 19.97 -10.44 24.61
CA GLU A 256 19.57 -9.32 25.45
C GLU A 256 18.11 -8.89 25.21
N LEU A 257 17.65 -8.89 23.96
CA LEU A 257 16.24 -8.70 23.62
C LEU A 257 15.37 -9.79 24.26
N LYS A 258 15.80 -11.05 24.14
CA LYS A 258 15.08 -12.21 24.69
C LYS A 258 14.96 -12.13 26.21
N ASP A 259 16.07 -11.86 26.90
CA ASP A 259 16.14 -11.70 28.35
C ASP A 259 15.32 -10.50 28.84
N SER A 260 15.07 -9.53 27.96
CA SER A 260 14.24 -8.36 28.21
C SER A 260 12.75 -8.60 27.95
N GLY A 261 12.34 -9.83 27.60
CA GLY A 261 10.95 -10.21 27.36
C GLY A 261 10.46 -10.00 25.93
N ILE A 262 11.35 -9.74 24.97
CA ILE A 262 11.00 -9.70 23.55
C ILE A 262 10.98 -11.15 23.05
N ASP A 263 9.84 -11.83 23.15
CA ASP A 263 9.77 -13.27 22.85
C ASP A 263 9.76 -13.62 21.36
N LYS A 264 9.18 -12.76 20.52
CA LYS A 264 9.08 -12.93 19.06
C LYS A 264 9.52 -11.65 18.34
N ALA A 265 10.45 -11.80 17.42
CA ALA A 265 10.92 -10.71 16.55
C ALA A 265 11.25 -11.25 15.16
N LEU A 266 11.03 -10.42 14.14
CA LEU A 266 11.67 -10.57 12.83
C LEU A 266 12.89 -9.67 12.80
N ILE A 267 14.09 -10.24 12.77
CA ILE A 267 15.35 -9.50 12.73
C ILE A 267 15.83 -9.37 11.28
N LEU A 268 15.98 -8.13 10.83
CA LEU A 268 16.44 -7.78 9.49
C LEU A 268 17.77 -7.02 9.54
N TRP A 269 18.68 -7.32 8.63
CA TRP A 269 19.90 -6.53 8.46
C TRP A 269 20.16 -6.20 6.99
N ASN A 270 20.89 -5.10 6.79
CA ASN A 270 21.21 -4.57 5.46
C ASN A 270 22.67 -4.80 5.10
N ALA A 271 22.88 -5.57 4.03
CA ALA A 271 24.20 -5.95 3.51
C ALA A 271 24.96 -4.82 2.81
N ASN A 272 24.34 -3.66 2.59
CA ASN A 272 25.05 -2.44 2.18
C ASN A 272 25.86 -1.81 3.30
N HIS A 273 25.62 -2.19 4.56
CA HIS A 273 26.25 -1.59 5.72
C HIS A 273 27.05 -2.63 6.50
N LEU A 274 28.27 -2.27 6.90
CA LEU A 274 29.14 -3.08 7.78
C LEU A 274 28.93 -2.66 9.25
N PRO A 275 29.25 -3.51 10.24
CA PRO A 275 29.74 -4.88 10.10
C PRO A 275 28.63 -5.84 9.65
N TYR A 276 28.98 -6.91 8.94
CA TYR A 276 28.05 -8.03 8.76
C TYR A 276 27.88 -8.78 10.08
N PRO A 277 26.76 -9.52 10.24
CA PRO A 277 26.59 -10.38 11.40
C PRO A 277 27.69 -11.44 11.49
N GLU A 278 27.87 -11.98 12.69
CA GLU A 278 28.83 -13.06 12.94
C GLU A 278 28.45 -14.39 12.26
N GLU A 279 29.41 -15.31 12.12
CA GLU A 279 29.18 -16.62 11.48
C GLU A 279 28.09 -17.42 12.21
N GLY A 280 27.13 -17.97 11.47
CA GLY A 280 25.99 -18.70 12.05
C GLY A 280 24.99 -17.82 12.80
N TYR A 281 24.96 -16.51 12.54
CA TYR A 281 24.02 -15.57 13.17
C TYR A 281 22.56 -16.03 13.04
N ASP A 282 22.11 -16.33 11.82
CA ASP A 282 20.71 -16.68 11.58
C ASP A 282 20.29 -17.93 12.33
N ASP A 283 21.12 -18.97 12.33
CA ASP A 283 20.79 -20.22 13.02
C ASP A 283 20.67 -20.02 14.53
N ARG A 284 21.56 -19.21 15.12
CA ARG A 284 21.49 -18.84 16.54
C ARG A 284 20.26 -17.98 16.87
N LEU A 285 19.83 -17.09 15.97
CA LEU A 285 18.57 -16.35 16.14
C LEU A 285 17.34 -17.26 16.04
N LYS A 286 17.36 -18.24 15.13
CA LYS A 286 16.29 -19.24 15.00
C LYS A 286 16.19 -20.11 16.25
N GLU A 287 17.31 -20.47 16.89
CA GLU A 287 17.35 -21.19 18.17
C GLU A 287 16.70 -20.38 19.31
N LEU A 288 16.80 -19.04 19.28
CA LEU A 288 16.08 -18.14 20.19
C LEU A 288 14.59 -17.99 19.86
N GLY A 289 14.13 -18.54 18.73
CA GLY A 289 12.76 -18.46 18.24
C GLY A 289 12.45 -17.19 17.42
N TYR A 290 13.46 -16.43 17.01
CA TYR A 290 13.28 -15.26 16.15
C TYR A 290 13.25 -15.65 14.66
N GLY A 291 12.50 -14.88 13.88
CA GLY A 291 12.57 -14.90 12.43
C GLY A 291 13.80 -14.14 11.93
N THR A 292 14.45 -14.64 10.89
CA THR A 292 15.66 -14.02 10.33
C THR A 292 15.44 -13.58 8.90
N GLY A 293 15.94 -12.40 8.54
CA GLY A 293 15.90 -11.97 7.15
C GLY A 293 16.94 -10.97 6.71
N GLY A 294 17.09 -10.87 5.39
CA GLY A 294 17.98 -9.94 4.73
C GLY A 294 17.21 -8.83 4.01
N TYR A 295 17.80 -7.63 3.98
CA TYR A 295 17.42 -6.59 3.03
C TYR A 295 17.96 -6.94 1.64
N GLU A 296 17.10 -6.87 0.63
CA GLU A 296 17.47 -7.09 -0.76
C GLU A 296 16.87 -6.00 -1.67
N LEU A 297 17.60 -5.68 -2.74
CA LEU A 297 17.24 -4.61 -3.68
C LEU A 297 17.72 -4.98 -5.09
N PHE A 298 16.75 -5.24 -5.94
CA PHE A 298 16.96 -5.62 -7.34
C PHE A 298 16.54 -4.54 -8.32
N SER A 299 15.77 -3.54 -7.90
CA SER A 299 15.27 -2.47 -8.76
C SER A 299 16.31 -1.40 -9.03
N ASP A 300 17.34 -1.23 -8.19
CA ASP A 300 18.24 -0.09 -8.29
C ASP A 300 19.63 -0.56 -8.72
N ILE A 301 20.31 0.26 -9.51
CA ILE A 301 21.67 0.02 -9.99
C ILE A 301 22.42 1.34 -10.15
N HIS A 302 23.73 1.30 -9.90
CA HIS A 302 24.66 2.39 -10.19
C HIS A 302 25.66 2.02 -11.28
N PRO A 303 26.19 3.00 -12.03
CA PRO A 303 27.31 2.76 -12.94
C PRO A 303 28.56 2.32 -12.18
N ASP A 304 29.26 1.32 -12.71
CA ASP A 304 30.45 0.72 -12.08
C ASP A 304 31.61 1.71 -11.88
N SER A 305 31.66 2.76 -12.71
CA SER A 305 32.72 3.77 -12.70
C SER A 305 32.43 4.99 -11.83
N HIS A 306 31.36 4.99 -11.03
CA HIS A 306 31.00 6.16 -10.23
C HIS A 306 31.96 6.33 -9.02
N PRO A 307 32.46 7.55 -8.71
CA PRO A 307 33.54 7.79 -7.72
C PRO A 307 33.31 7.35 -6.25
N GLY A 308 32.17 6.75 -5.90
CA GLY A 308 31.89 6.15 -4.59
C GLY A 308 31.80 4.62 -4.58
N TYR A 309 31.81 3.96 -5.75
CA TYR A 309 31.55 2.52 -5.89
C TYR A 309 32.80 1.65 -5.94
N ALA A 310 34.00 2.25 -5.97
CA ALA A 310 35.30 1.57 -5.96
C ALA A 310 35.60 0.73 -4.70
N ASN A 311 34.61 0.51 -3.82
CA ASN A 311 34.70 -0.28 -2.59
C ASN A 311 33.95 -1.64 -2.69
N SER A 312 33.62 -2.15 -3.88
CA SER A 312 32.91 -3.43 -4.03
C SER A 312 33.61 -4.60 -3.32
N ASP A 313 34.94 -4.60 -3.27
CA ASP A 313 35.72 -5.61 -2.54
C ASP A 313 35.53 -5.57 -1.02
N LYS A 314 35.15 -4.40 -0.46
CA LYS A 314 34.94 -4.24 0.99
C LYS A 314 33.54 -4.66 1.45
N ILE A 315 32.56 -4.61 0.55
CA ILE A 315 31.15 -4.92 0.84
C ILE A 315 30.72 -6.01 -0.16
N PRO A 316 31.10 -7.27 0.07
CA PRO A 316 31.00 -8.34 -0.94
C PRO A 316 29.56 -8.76 -1.27
N LEU A 317 28.57 -8.29 -0.49
CA LEU A 317 27.14 -8.49 -0.71
C LEU A 317 26.42 -7.17 -1.05
N LYS A 318 27.14 -6.12 -1.46
CA LYS A 318 26.57 -4.81 -1.81
C LYS A 318 25.44 -4.95 -2.83
N ARG A 319 24.30 -4.33 -2.53
CA ARG A 319 23.16 -4.16 -3.42
C ARG A 319 23.44 -3.03 -4.41
N ASN A 320 22.74 -3.03 -5.54
CA ASN A 320 22.77 -1.96 -6.55
C ASN A 320 24.06 -1.84 -7.37
N LEU A 321 24.86 -2.89 -7.42
CA LEU A 321 26.02 -2.97 -8.29
C LEU A 321 26.05 -4.31 -9.02
N TYR A 322 26.17 -4.25 -10.35
CA TYR A 322 26.25 -5.42 -11.22
C TYR A 322 27.34 -5.16 -12.28
N PRO A 323 28.60 -5.53 -12.00
CA PRO A 323 29.74 -5.16 -12.84
C PRO A 323 29.56 -5.55 -14.32
N GLY A 324 29.68 -4.56 -15.20
CA GLY A 324 29.55 -4.68 -16.65
C GLY A 324 28.10 -4.75 -17.16
N LEU A 325 27.10 -4.68 -16.28
CA LEU A 325 25.70 -4.92 -16.63
C LEU A 325 24.83 -3.66 -16.58
N PHE A 326 25.38 -2.50 -16.21
CA PHE A 326 24.63 -1.25 -16.08
C PHE A 326 23.73 -0.97 -17.28
N GLU A 327 24.29 -0.89 -18.49
CA GLU A 327 23.47 -0.63 -19.68
C GLU A 327 22.55 -1.80 -20.01
N LYS A 328 23.00 -3.04 -19.79
CA LYS A 328 22.29 -4.26 -20.19
C LYS A 328 21.00 -4.49 -19.41
N VAL A 329 20.97 -4.18 -18.11
CA VAL A 329 19.82 -4.50 -17.25
C VAL A 329 18.94 -3.31 -16.90
N THR A 330 19.42 -2.09 -17.12
CA THR A 330 18.67 -0.86 -16.81
C THR A 330 17.42 -0.75 -17.68
N ALA A 331 16.29 -0.35 -17.11
CA ALA A 331 15.07 -0.05 -17.85
C ALA A 331 15.23 1.20 -18.74
N ARG A 332 14.51 1.28 -19.87
CA ARG A 332 14.60 2.42 -20.80
C ARG A 332 13.25 3.10 -21.01
N THR A 333 13.25 4.43 -21.03
CA THR A 333 12.10 5.24 -21.46
C THR A 333 11.91 5.12 -22.97
N LYS A 334 10.76 5.60 -23.48
CA LYS A 334 10.44 5.63 -24.91
C LYS A 334 11.50 6.37 -25.75
N GLU A 335 12.08 7.43 -25.20
CA GLU A 335 13.11 8.26 -25.83
C GLU A 335 14.53 7.66 -25.72
N GLY A 336 14.66 6.47 -25.13
CA GLY A 336 15.95 5.83 -24.87
C GLY A 336 16.66 6.34 -23.62
N GLY A 337 16.00 7.17 -22.81
CA GLY A 337 16.47 7.60 -21.50
C GLY A 337 16.41 6.48 -20.45
N LYS A 338 16.77 6.80 -19.22
CA LYS A 338 16.74 5.87 -18.07
C LYS A 338 15.83 6.43 -16.99
N TYR A 339 15.13 5.56 -16.28
CA TYR A 339 14.43 5.94 -15.05
C TYR A 339 15.44 6.02 -13.91
N SER A 340 15.43 7.10 -13.13
CA SER A 340 16.36 7.28 -12.01
C SER A 340 15.76 8.24 -10.97
N ASN A 341 16.19 8.08 -9.73
CA ASN A 341 15.96 9.00 -8.63
C ASN A 341 17.29 9.35 -7.96
N GLN A 342 17.25 9.97 -6.78
CA GLN A 342 18.44 10.32 -6.00
C GLN A 342 19.20 9.11 -5.43
N PHE A 343 18.58 7.93 -5.37
CA PHE A 343 19.14 6.70 -4.80
C PHE A 343 19.71 5.75 -5.84
N GLY A 344 19.27 5.81 -7.10
CA GLY A 344 19.76 4.92 -8.15
C GLY A 344 19.07 5.07 -9.49
N THR A 345 19.55 4.29 -10.45
CA THR A 345 18.92 4.09 -11.76
C THR A 345 18.14 2.77 -11.73
N TYR A 346 17.00 2.68 -12.43
CA TYR A 346 16.13 1.50 -12.30
C TYR A 346 16.50 0.36 -13.25
N VAL A 347 16.57 -0.83 -12.70
CA VAL A 347 16.73 -2.13 -13.35
C VAL A 347 15.38 -2.63 -13.84
N CYS A 348 15.35 -3.14 -15.07
CA CYS A 348 14.19 -3.86 -15.59
C CYS A 348 14.07 -5.22 -14.86
N PRO A 349 12.94 -5.54 -14.19
CA PRO A 349 12.78 -6.80 -13.46
C PRO A 349 12.90 -8.02 -14.38
N GLY A 350 12.55 -7.89 -15.67
CA GLY A 350 12.74 -8.93 -16.69
C GLY A 350 14.19 -9.17 -17.14
N ALA A 351 15.16 -8.38 -16.65
CA ALA A 351 16.56 -8.45 -17.09
C ALA A 351 17.54 -8.92 -16.00
N ILE A 352 17.09 -9.11 -14.75
CA ILE A 352 17.99 -9.21 -13.59
C ILE A 352 18.05 -10.61 -12.93
N GLN A 353 17.17 -11.54 -13.28
CA GLN A 353 17.06 -12.86 -12.63
C GLN A 353 18.38 -13.61 -12.49
N ALA A 354 19.22 -13.62 -13.53
CA ALA A 354 20.52 -14.31 -13.49
C ALA A 354 21.44 -13.75 -12.39
N GLU A 355 21.42 -12.44 -12.18
CA GLU A 355 22.23 -11.80 -11.14
C GLU A 355 21.58 -11.87 -9.76
N MET A 356 20.24 -11.87 -9.70
CA MET A 356 19.52 -12.18 -8.46
C MET A 356 19.98 -13.53 -7.91
N VAL A 357 19.98 -14.56 -8.76
CA VAL A 357 20.39 -15.91 -8.39
C VAL A 357 21.83 -15.93 -7.87
N LYS A 358 22.78 -15.35 -8.61
CA LYS A 358 24.19 -15.32 -8.18
C LYS A 358 24.39 -14.65 -6.82
N ARG A 359 23.68 -13.54 -6.56
CA ARG A 359 23.78 -12.79 -5.31
C ARG A 359 23.17 -13.58 -4.16
N VAL A 360 21.96 -14.08 -4.34
CA VAL A 360 21.22 -14.81 -3.30
C VAL A 360 21.89 -16.15 -2.99
N ASP A 361 22.37 -16.90 -3.99
CA ASP A 361 23.17 -18.13 -3.79
C ASP A 361 24.40 -17.85 -2.89
N LYS A 362 25.11 -16.75 -3.15
CA LYS A 362 26.30 -16.37 -2.36
C LYS A 362 25.92 -15.99 -0.93
N GLU A 363 24.83 -15.27 -0.73
CA GLU A 363 24.40 -14.82 0.58
C GLU A 363 23.83 -15.94 1.43
N VAL A 364 22.90 -16.72 0.90
CA VAL A 364 22.24 -17.82 1.63
C VAL A 364 23.24 -18.90 2.07
N SER A 365 24.36 -19.04 1.35
CA SER A 365 25.46 -19.94 1.76
C SER A 365 26.18 -19.52 3.05
N GLN A 366 26.02 -18.26 3.47
CA GLN A 366 26.64 -17.69 4.67
C GLN A 366 25.59 -17.29 5.72
N TYR A 367 24.43 -16.81 5.26
CA TYR A 367 23.32 -16.32 6.08
C TYR A 367 22.03 -16.94 5.56
N PRO A 368 21.65 -18.12 6.07
CA PRO A 368 20.46 -18.84 5.62
C PRO A 368 19.18 -18.17 6.14
N HIS A 369 18.85 -17.00 5.58
CA HIS A 369 17.66 -16.21 5.92
C HIS A 369 16.37 -17.02 5.78
N GLU A 370 15.38 -16.76 6.63
CA GLU A 370 14.03 -17.30 6.45
C GLU A 370 13.19 -16.43 5.50
N THR A 371 13.58 -15.15 5.36
CA THR A 371 12.90 -14.17 4.49
C THR A 371 13.81 -13.12 3.90
N TYR A 372 13.38 -12.53 2.78
CA TYR A 372 13.93 -11.28 2.27
C TYR A 372 12.90 -10.16 2.28
N PHE A 373 13.30 -8.99 2.79
CA PHE A 373 12.61 -7.74 2.49
C PHE A 373 13.12 -7.25 1.13
N VAL A 374 12.29 -7.34 0.10
CA VAL A 374 12.62 -6.92 -1.26
C VAL A 374 12.11 -5.50 -1.48
N ASP A 375 13.06 -4.58 -1.45
CA ASP A 375 12.82 -3.15 -1.47
C ASP A 375 12.33 -2.67 -2.86
N VAL A 376 11.61 -1.56 -2.90
CA VAL A 376 11.20 -0.77 -4.09
C VAL A 376 10.17 -1.39 -5.05
N TYR A 377 10.14 -2.71 -5.25
CA TYR A 377 9.26 -3.37 -6.24
C TYR A 377 7.77 -3.00 -6.10
N GLN A 378 7.28 -2.78 -4.87
CA GLN A 378 5.89 -2.38 -4.61
C GLN A 378 5.75 -0.90 -4.21
N ALA A 379 6.85 -0.13 -4.16
CA ALA A 379 6.85 1.26 -3.70
C ALA A 379 6.87 2.28 -4.84
N ASN A 380 7.71 2.09 -5.85
CA ASN A 380 8.15 3.17 -6.75
C ASN A 380 7.40 3.20 -8.09
N GLY A 381 6.29 2.45 -8.22
CA GLY A 381 5.46 2.40 -9.42
C GLY A 381 5.86 1.34 -10.44
N LEU A 382 5.02 1.20 -11.47
CA LEU A 382 5.24 0.33 -12.62
C LEU A 382 5.66 1.14 -13.85
N TYR A 383 6.62 0.61 -14.60
CA TYR A 383 7.24 1.30 -15.73
C TYR A 383 7.08 0.51 -17.02
N GLU A 384 7.08 1.23 -18.14
CA GLU A 384 7.32 0.65 -19.44
C GLU A 384 8.83 0.54 -19.67
N CYS A 385 9.31 -0.59 -20.18
CA CYS A 385 10.69 -0.73 -20.63
C CYS A 385 10.74 -0.80 -22.16
N TYR A 386 11.46 0.12 -22.79
CA TYR A 386 11.65 0.17 -24.24
C TYR A 386 13.00 -0.42 -24.69
N HIS A 387 13.75 -1.08 -23.80
CA HIS A 387 15.01 -1.70 -24.17
C HIS A 387 14.77 -2.84 -25.17
N PRO A 388 15.51 -2.93 -26.29
CA PRO A 388 15.24 -3.92 -27.35
C PRO A 388 15.24 -5.38 -26.91
N GLU A 389 16.07 -5.73 -25.91
CA GLU A 389 16.23 -7.11 -25.42
C GLU A 389 15.26 -7.51 -24.31
N HIS A 390 14.64 -6.55 -23.62
CA HIS A 390 13.77 -6.79 -22.44
C HIS A 390 12.65 -5.76 -22.37
N ARG A 391 11.97 -5.59 -23.50
CA ARG A 391 10.84 -4.68 -23.65
C ARG A 391 9.65 -5.19 -22.83
N LEU A 392 9.05 -4.34 -22.00
CA LEU A 392 7.90 -4.67 -21.14
C LEU A 392 6.88 -3.54 -21.13
N THR A 393 5.58 -3.87 -21.18
CA THR A 393 4.50 -2.97 -20.74
C THR A 393 4.50 -2.83 -19.20
N ARG A 394 3.67 -1.94 -18.63
CA ARG A 394 3.50 -1.86 -17.17
C ARG A 394 2.96 -3.14 -16.54
N GLU A 395 2.01 -3.81 -17.21
CA GLU A 395 1.48 -5.10 -16.79
C GLU A 395 2.58 -6.17 -16.79
N GLN A 396 3.35 -6.28 -17.88
CA GLN A 396 4.47 -7.22 -17.98
C GLN A 396 5.60 -6.89 -16.98
N TYR A 397 5.77 -5.61 -16.62
CA TYR A 397 6.69 -5.20 -15.56
C TYR A 397 6.25 -5.74 -14.20
N ALA A 398 4.95 -5.66 -13.88
CA ALA A 398 4.38 -6.27 -12.68
C ALA A 398 4.53 -7.80 -12.72
N GLU A 399 4.20 -8.46 -13.83
CA GLU A 399 4.37 -9.91 -14.00
C GLU A 399 5.83 -10.35 -13.80
N ALA A 400 6.79 -9.58 -14.29
CA ALA A 400 8.22 -9.85 -14.07
C ALA A 400 8.63 -9.70 -12.60
N ILE A 401 8.04 -8.76 -11.85
CA ILE A 401 8.21 -8.68 -10.39
C ILE A 401 7.67 -9.94 -9.71
N LEU A 402 6.46 -10.39 -10.07
CA LEU A 402 5.88 -11.61 -9.49
C LEU A 402 6.71 -12.85 -9.81
N SER A 403 7.22 -12.96 -11.04
CA SER A 403 8.14 -14.04 -11.42
C SER A 403 9.44 -14.01 -10.61
N ASN A 404 9.92 -12.81 -10.27
CA ASN A 404 11.10 -12.67 -9.40
C ASN A 404 10.80 -13.08 -7.95
N TYR A 405 9.60 -12.81 -7.43
CA TYR A 405 9.17 -13.33 -6.12
C TYR A 405 9.03 -14.84 -6.12
N GLU A 406 8.32 -15.41 -7.10
CA GLU A 406 8.16 -16.86 -7.26
C GLU A 406 9.52 -17.57 -7.36
N LEU A 407 10.47 -17.01 -8.11
CA LEU A 407 11.84 -17.54 -8.19
C LEU A 407 12.52 -17.62 -6.82
N LEU A 408 12.40 -16.57 -6.00
CA LEU A 408 13.01 -16.55 -4.67
C LEU A 408 12.32 -17.56 -3.75
N GLU A 409 10.98 -17.55 -3.75
CA GLU A 409 10.13 -18.45 -2.97
C GLU A 409 10.44 -19.92 -3.27
N ASP A 410 10.42 -20.31 -4.54
CA ASP A 410 10.55 -21.71 -4.93
C ASP A 410 11.99 -22.22 -4.85
N LYS A 411 12.97 -21.39 -5.23
CA LYS A 411 14.38 -21.84 -5.24
C LYS A 411 14.96 -21.92 -3.83
N TYR A 412 14.63 -20.96 -2.97
CA TYR A 412 15.25 -20.85 -1.64
C TYR A 412 14.32 -21.23 -0.49
N ASN A 413 13.05 -21.59 -0.78
CA ASN A 413 12.05 -21.90 0.22
C ASN A 413 11.90 -20.79 1.28
N THR A 414 11.89 -19.55 0.81
CA THR A 414 11.87 -18.33 1.64
C THR A 414 10.59 -17.57 1.35
N PHE A 415 9.96 -16.99 2.38
CA PHE A 415 8.87 -16.05 2.14
C PHE A 415 9.44 -14.66 1.88
N ILE A 416 8.64 -13.77 1.31
CA ILE A 416 9.09 -12.45 0.88
C ILE A 416 8.30 -11.36 1.61
N GLY A 417 8.95 -10.25 1.91
CA GLY A 417 8.28 -9.00 2.23
C GLY A 417 8.64 -7.89 1.26
N ALA A 418 7.92 -6.77 1.37
CA ALA A 418 7.98 -5.68 0.40
C ALA A 418 8.08 -4.30 1.05
N GLU A 419 8.65 -3.34 0.30
CA GLU A 419 8.51 -1.92 0.58
C GLU A 419 7.15 -1.43 0.08
N PHE A 420 6.26 -1.04 1.02
CA PHE A 420 4.82 -0.92 0.78
C PHE A 420 4.17 -2.20 0.23
N GLY A 421 2.86 -2.16 0.05
CA GLY A 421 2.06 -3.19 -0.55
C GLY A 421 1.38 -2.66 -1.81
N ALA A 422 1.20 -3.54 -2.79
CA ALA A 422 0.41 -3.29 -3.99
C ALA A 422 -0.41 -4.54 -4.33
N ASP A 423 -1.69 -4.37 -4.65
CA ASP A 423 -2.60 -5.52 -4.76
C ASP A 423 -2.18 -6.54 -5.83
N PHE A 424 -1.48 -6.11 -6.90
CA PHE A 424 -1.03 -7.00 -7.98
C PHE A 424 -0.10 -8.10 -7.45
N ALA A 425 0.54 -7.87 -6.31
CA ALA A 425 1.43 -8.81 -5.65
C ALA A 425 0.73 -9.72 -4.63
N GLY A 426 -0.60 -9.68 -4.50
CA GLY A 426 -1.33 -10.37 -3.43
C GLY A 426 -1.18 -11.90 -3.36
N SER A 427 -0.67 -12.57 -4.40
CA SER A 427 -0.32 -14.00 -4.35
C SER A 427 1.05 -14.28 -3.71
N HIS A 428 1.82 -13.23 -3.42
CA HIS A 428 3.15 -13.23 -2.82
C HIS A 428 3.21 -12.19 -1.70
N GLY A 429 4.36 -12.03 -1.04
CA GLY A 429 4.57 -10.92 -0.11
C GLY A 429 3.74 -11.05 1.18
N VAL A 430 4.30 -11.69 2.20
CA VAL A 430 3.59 -11.98 3.47
C VAL A 430 3.75 -10.88 4.52
N TYR A 431 4.61 -9.90 4.25
CA TYR A 431 4.65 -8.65 5.00
C TYR A 431 5.03 -7.45 4.13
N ALA A 432 4.60 -6.25 4.55
CA ALA A 432 4.93 -4.99 3.88
C ALA A 432 5.32 -3.89 4.88
N HIS A 433 6.52 -3.35 4.74
CA HIS A 433 6.99 -2.21 5.54
C HIS A 433 6.73 -0.91 4.79
N GLY A 434 5.76 -0.13 5.27
CA GLY A 434 5.41 1.15 4.66
C GLY A 434 3.93 1.48 4.73
N MET A 435 3.05 0.47 4.79
CA MET A 435 1.60 0.71 4.71
C MET A 435 1.07 1.60 5.83
N MET A 436 1.71 1.63 7.01
CA MET A 436 1.29 2.56 8.06
C MET A 436 1.70 4.02 7.79
N THR A 437 2.67 4.27 6.91
CA THR A 437 3.25 5.59 6.65
C THR A 437 2.62 6.22 5.39
N LEU A 438 1.92 7.33 5.55
CA LEU A 438 1.35 8.09 4.43
C LEU A 438 2.39 9.04 3.81
N GLN A 439 3.38 8.46 3.13
CA GLN A 439 4.57 9.17 2.65
C GLN A 439 4.25 10.30 1.66
N ARG A 440 3.17 10.18 0.87
CA ARG A 440 2.70 11.24 -0.04
C ARG A 440 2.53 12.58 0.68
N THR A 441 2.08 12.56 1.94
CA THR A 441 1.80 13.78 2.71
C THR A 441 3.03 14.51 3.21
N TRP A 442 4.20 14.10 2.71
CA TRP A 442 5.45 14.79 2.95
C TRP A 442 5.64 15.93 1.93
N TYR A 443 4.62 16.32 1.17
CA TYR A 443 4.64 17.49 0.29
C TYR A 443 4.87 18.80 1.06
N GLY A 444 5.55 19.76 0.43
CA GLY A 444 5.97 21.01 1.07
C GLY A 444 7.04 20.83 2.15
N SER A 445 7.61 19.63 2.31
CA SER A 445 8.59 19.38 3.35
C SER A 445 9.97 19.89 2.99
N ASN A 446 10.62 20.48 3.99
CA ASN A 446 12.05 20.59 4.04
C ASN A 446 12.62 19.20 4.36
N ILE A 447 12.68 18.31 3.37
CA ILE A 447 13.24 16.93 3.41
C ILE A 447 14.69 16.88 3.99
N ILE A 448 15.31 18.04 4.12
CA ILE A 448 16.65 18.27 4.64
C ILE A 448 16.67 18.95 6.03
N ASN A 449 15.53 19.33 6.60
CA ASN A 449 15.46 19.98 7.90
C ASN A 449 15.67 18.97 9.02
N LYS A 450 16.89 18.96 9.52
CA LYS A 450 17.30 18.23 10.71
C LYS A 450 16.27 18.33 11.83
N GLY A 451 15.98 17.21 12.46
CA GLY A 451 15.06 17.13 13.60
C GLY A 451 13.58 16.97 13.24
N THR A 452 13.20 16.94 11.96
CA THR A 452 11.81 16.65 11.55
C THR A 452 11.67 15.25 11.00
N ILE A 453 10.45 14.70 10.97
CA ILE A 453 10.17 13.38 10.37
C ILE A 453 10.58 13.26 8.90
N TYR A 454 10.66 14.40 8.19
CA TYR A 454 11.06 14.49 6.80
C TYR A 454 12.58 14.50 6.60
N TYR A 455 13.38 14.61 7.66
CA TYR A 455 14.83 14.57 7.53
C TYR A 455 15.31 13.17 7.20
N TYR A 456 15.73 12.97 5.95
CA TYR A 456 16.29 11.70 5.49
C TYR A 456 17.65 11.37 6.11
N GLY A 457 18.28 12.24 6.90
CA GLY A 457 19.59 11.93 7.45
C GLY A 457 20.61 11.64 6.34
N ASP A 458 21.54 10.73 6.63
CA ASP A 458 22.46 10.16 5.66
C ASP A 458 22.24 8.64 5.54
N TRP A 459 22.37 8.16 4.30
CA TRP A 459 22.41 6.75 3.92
C TRP A 459 23.85 6.29 3.62
N LYS A 460 24.88 7.07 4.00
CA LYS A 460 26.25 6.82 3.55
C LYS A 460 26.78 5.47 4.04
N ASP A 461 27.84 4.97 3.38
CA ASP A 461 28.59 3.76 3.75
C ASP A 461 29.18 3.89 5.18
N ASN A 462 28.34 3.72 6.21
CA ASN A 462 28.68 3.73 7.62
C ASN A 462 27.84 2.69 8.39
N ALA A 463 28.27 2.34 9.60
CA ALA A 463 27.63 1.30 10.40
C ALA A 463 26.29 1.72 11.03
N ARG A 464 26.03 3.02 11.09
CA ARG A 464 24.94 3.64 11.87
C ARG A 464 24.26 4.75 11.06
N PRO A 465 23.55 4.43 9.96
CA PRO A 465 22.99 5.44 9.09
C PRO A 465 21.93 6.25 9.83
N SER A 466 22.08 7.57 9.83
CA SER A 466 21.26 8.47 10.65
C SER A 466 19.79 8.53 10.20
N ILE A 467 19.50 8.10 8.98
CA ILE A 467 18.13 7.87 8.51
C ILE A 467 17.41 6.78 9.31
N MET A 468 18.13 5.72 9.69
CA MET A 468 17.57 4.53 10.35
C MET A 468 17.62 4.65 11.87
N LEU A 469 18.60 5.37 12.40
CA LEU A 469 18.87 5.50 13.82
C LEU A 469 18.71 6.94 14.33
N GLY A 470 18.03 7.79 13.59
CA GLY A 470 17.74 9.18 13.97
C GLY A 470 16.48 9.30 14.83
N THR A 471 16.41 10.36 15.63
CA THR A 471 15.19 10.81 16.30
C THR A 471 14.65 12.05 15.59
N ARG A 472 13.32 12.16 15.49
CA ARG A 472 12.62 13.15 14.69
C ARG A 472 11.38 13.63 15.42
N THR A 473 11.01 14.88 15.17
CA THR A 473 9.76 15.49 15.62
C THR A 473 8.73 15.47 14.49
N ALA A 474 7.48 15.20 14.84
CA ALA A 474 6.37 15.26 13.88
C ALA A 474 6.09 16.72 13.56
N THR A 475 5.88 16.98 12.27
CA THR A 475 5.43 18.27 11.78
C THR A 475 3.91 18.35 11.84
N ASP A 476 3.36 19.57 11.78
CA ASP A 476 1.91 19.77 11.72
C ASP A 476 1.26 19.03 10.55
N THR A 477 1.91 19.00 9.38
CA THR A 477 1.42 18.25 8.22
C THR A 477 1.37 16.74 8.48
N TYR A 478 2.40 16.18 9.13
CA TYR A 478 2.40 14.77 9.50
C TYR A 478 1.29 14.47 10.52
N LEU A 479 1.15 15.32 11.55
CA LEU A 479 0.09 15.20 12.56
C LEU A 479 -1.30 15.30 11.93
N LYS A 480 -1.49 16.16 10.93
CA LYS A 480 -2.77 16.40 10.25
C LYS A 480 -3.22 15.25 9.36
N TYR A 481 -2.30 14.58 8.67
CA TYR A 481 -2.66 13.57 7.65
C TYR A 481 -2.13 12.17 7.91
N SER A 482 -0.89 12.02 8.35
CA SER A 482 -0.29 10.69 8.51
C SER A 482 -0.80 9.96 9.75
N ILE A 483 -0.99 10.68 10.87
CA ILE A 483 -1.34 10.07 12.17
C ILE A 483 -2.56 10.72 12.84
N ASN A 484 -3.44 11.34 12.05
CA ASN A 484 -4.69 11.92 12.54
C ASN A 484 -5.79 10.87 12.62
N GLU A 485 -6.18 10.51 13.83
CA GLU A 485 -7.29 9.61 14.17
C GLU A 485 -8.61 10.06 13.56
N TYR A 486 -8.82 11.36 13.32
CA TYR A 486 -10.06 11.86 12.74
C TYR A 486 -10.28 11.39 11.29
N THR A 487 -9.21 11.28 10.51
CA THR A 487 -9.28 11.00 9.07
C THR A 487 -8.64 9.67 8.67
N ARG A 488 -7.77 9.10 9.51
CA ARG A 488 -7.08 7.84 9.19
C ARG A 488 -8.01 6.64 9.35
N VAL A 489 -7.99 5.73 8.39
CA VAL A 489 -8.83 4.53 8.37
C VAL A 489 -8.06 3.32 7.83
N PRO A 490 -8.37 2.09 8.27
CA PRO A 490 -7.66 0.88 7.85
C PRO A 490 -8.26 0.27 6.57
N LEU A 491 -8.36 1.03 5.48
CA LEU A 491 -8.93 0.53 4.21
C LEU A 491 -8.18 -0.69 3.68
N TYR A 492 -6.85 -0.71 3.80
CA TYR A 492 -6.03 -1.84 3.37
C TYR A 492 -6.23 -3.06 4.27
N GLU A 493 -6.19 -2.92 5.60
CA GLU A 493 -6.45 -4.05 6.51
C GLU A 493 -7.87 -4.61 6.36
N LEU A 494 -8.87 -3.77 6.10
CA LEU A 494 -10.24 -4.22 5.81
C LEU A 494 -10.33 -5.15 4.59
N VAL A 495 -9.33 -5.09 3.70
CA VAL A 495 -9.23 -5.93 2.49
C VAL A 495 -8.23 -7.07 2.67
N TYR A 496 -7.12 -6.89 3.40
CA TYR A 496 -5.95 -7.77 3.36
C TYR A 496 -5.37 -8.23 4.71
N HIS A 497 -5.96 -7.89 5.86
CA HIS A 497 -5.36 -8.18 7.17
C HIS A 497 -4.95 -9.65 7.38
N ASP A 498 -5.76 -10.60 6.91
CA ASP A 498 -5.51 -12.03 6.99
C ASP A 498 -4.64 -12.60 5.84
N ALA A 499 -4.10 -11.74 4.98
CA ALA A 499 -3.22 -12.11 3.87
C ALA A 499 -1.79 -11.58 4.03
N ILE A 500 -1.60 -10.47 4.74
CA ILE A 500 -0.30 -9.79 4.84
C ILE A 500 -0.13 -9.08 6.19
N VAL A 501 1.07 -9.17 6.77
CA VAL A 501 1.45 -8.37 7.95
C VAL A 501 1.98 -7.01 7.50
N THR A 502 1.32 -5.92 7.87
CA THR A 502 1.81 -4.59 7.52
C THR A 502 2.50 -3.87 8.68
N SER A 503 3.34 -2.88 8.38
CA SER A 503 3.97 -2.01 9.38
C SER A 503 4.22 -0.60 8.86
N TRP A 504 4.81 0.23 9.72
CA TRP A 504 5.43 1.51 9.36
C TRP A 504 6.56 1.34 8.34
N ARG A 505 6.94 2.44 7.68
CA ARG A 505 8.14 2.46 6.82
C ARG A 505 9.40 2.54 7.71
N TRP A 506 10.53 2.06 7.20
CA TRP A 506 11.78 1.91 7.94
C TRP A 506 12.37 3.22 8.48
N GLU A 507 12.09 4.36 7.83
CA GLU A 507 12.44 5.68 8.34
C GLU A 507 11.39 6.30 9.28
N ASP A 508 10.22 5.68 9.42
CA ASP A 508 9.07 6.17 10.18
C ASP A 508 8.60 5.15 11.22
N GLY A 509 9.53 4.37 11.78
CA GLY A 509 9.26 3.41 12.85
C GLY A 509 8.63 4.04 14.09
N ASN A 510 8.12 3.21 14.99
CA ASN A 510 7.39 3.64 16.20
C ASN A 510 8.22 4.64 17.03
N HIS A 511 9.51 4.32 17.20
CA HIS A 511 10.46 5.03 18.08
C HIS A 511 11.14 6.23 17.42
N HIS A 512 11.02 6.41 16.10
CA HIS A 512 11.64 7.56 15.41
C HIS A 512 11.07 8.89 15.91
N ASN A 513 9.86 8.90 16.45
CA ASN A 513 9.26 10.06 17.10
C ASN A 513 8.74 9.71 18.50
N PRO A 514 9.59 9.83 19.53
CA PRO A 514 9.25 9.48 20.91
C PRO A 514 8.00 10.19 21.44
N ASP A 515 7.77 11.44 21.05
CA ASP A 515 6.65 12.27 21.56
C ASP A 515 5.27 11.71 21.19
N ILE A 516 5.19 10.93 20.11
CA ILE A 516 3.95 10.31 19.62
C ILE A 516 4.05 8.78 19.49
N TRP A 517 5.06 8.17 20.12
CA TRP A 517 5.25 6.71 20.06
C TRP A 517 3.98 5.99 20.53
N TRP A 518 3.42 6.42 21.67
CA TRP A 518 2.16 5.90 22.21
C TRP A 518 1.04 5.86 21.16
N LYS A 519 0.94 6.90 20.32
CA LYS A 519 -0.10 7.02 19.30
C LYS A 519 0.10 6.01 18.17
N LYS A 520 1.35 5.78 17.76
CA LYS A 520 1.70 4.75 16.78
C LYS A 520 1.37 3.36 17.31
N ASP A 521 1.67 3.09 18.58
CA ASP A 521 1.34 1.83 19.24
C ASP A 521 -0.18 1.60 19.27
N LEU A 522 -0.98 2.62 19.58
CA LEU A 522 -2.44 2.53 19.55
C LEU A 522 -2.99 2.26 18.14
N PHE A 523 -2.40 2.86 17.10
CA PHE A 523 -2.74 2.49 15.72
C PHE A 523 -2.35 1.06 15.37
N ASN A 524 -1.20 0.56 15.87
CA ASN A 524 -0.81 -0.83 15.70
C ASN A 524 -1.82 -1.79 16.37
N ILE A 525 -2.30 -1.45 17.58
CA ILE A 525 -3.38 -2.21 18.25
C ILE A 525 -4.67 -2.19 17.43
N LEU A 526 -5.13 -0.99 17.04
CA LEU A 526 -6.40 -0.80 16.37
C LEU A 526 -6.43 -1.52 15.02
N TYR A 527 -5.35 -1.42 14.25
CA TYR A 527 -5.32 -1.96 12.88
C TYR A 527 -4.77 -3.38 12.82
N GLY A 528 -4.22 -3.92 13.91
CA GLY A 528 -3.64 -5.27 13.93
C GLY A 528 -2.29 -5.35 13.22
N THR A 529 -1.51 -4.26 13.19
CA THR A 529 -0.28 -4.14 12.40
C THR A 529 0.98 -4.25 13.26
N ALA A 530 2.08 -4.76 12.69
CA ALA A 530 3.32 -4.97 13.42
C ALA A 530 4.00 -3.63 13.78
N PRO A 531 4.59 -3.50 14.99
CA PRO A 531 5.46 -2.38 15.29
C PRO A 531 6.78 -2.55 14.50
N LEU A 532 7.31 -1.45 13.99
CA LEU A 532 8.57 -1.43 13.26
C LEU A 532 9.63 -0.67 14.05
N TRP A 533 10.74 -1.33 14.34
CA TRP A 533 11.88 -0.77 15.03
C TRP A 533 13.13 -0.80 14.18
N SER A 534 14.03 0.14 14.44
CA SER A 534 15.33 0.25 13.78
C SER A 534 16.33 0.68 14.84
N ILE A 535 17.13 -0.27 15.30
CA ILE A 535 17.86 -0.17 16.56
C ILE A 535 19.32 -0.56 16.42
N ASP A 536 20.13 0.09 17.25
CA ASP A 536 21.45 -0.36 17.66
C ASP A 536 21.43 -0.53 19.20
N GLN A 537 22.54 -0.97 19.79
CA GLN A 537 22.64 -1.18 21.25
C GLN A 537 22.40 0.11 22.06
N GLU A 538 22.84 1.27 21.57
CA GLU A 538 22.71 2.57 22.27
C GLU A 538 21.26 3.05 22.26
N ARG A 539 20.59 2.93 21.12
CA ARG A 539 19.18 3.28 20.92
C ARG A 539 18.28 2.38 21.76
N TRP A 540 18.55 1.08 21.75
CA TRP A 540 17.86 0.15 22.63
C TRP A 540 18.06 0.53 24.10
N ALA A 541 19.30 0.74 24.56
CA ALA A 541 19.56 1.13 25.94
C ALA A 541 18.86 2.44 26.35
N SER A 542 18.78 3.41 25.43
CA SER A 542 18.16 4.72 25.68
C SER A 542 16.65 4.66 25.84
N PHE A 543 15.98 3.68 25.21
CA PHE A 543 14.52 3.56 25.19
C PHE A 543 14.03 2.17 25.63
N LYS A 544 14.85 1.41 26.36
CA LYS A 544 14.60 -0.01 26.68
C LYS A 544 13.22 -0.25 27.28
N VAL A 545 12.86 0.54 28.28
CA VAL A 545 11.55 0.44 28.95
C VAL A 545 10.42 0.71 27.96
N THR A 546 10.53 1.74 27.13
CA THR A 546 9.51 2.08 26.12
C THR A 546 9.38 0.99 25.05
N PHE A 547 10.48 0.37 24.61
CA PHE A 547 10.41 -0.79 23.72
C PHE A 547 9.70 -1.98 24.36
N GLN A 548 10.00 -2.29 25.64
CA GLN A 548 9.34 -3.36 26.38
C GLN A 548 7.83 -3.09 26.53
N GLU A 549 7.46 -1.86 26.88
CA GLU A 549 6.06 -1.46 26.99
C GLU A 549 5.32 -1.55 25.64
N SER A 550 5.94 -1.07 24.56
CA SER A 550 5.42 -1.17 23.19
C SER A 550 5.20 -2.62 22.79
N TYR A 551 6.20 -3.49 23.03
CA TYR A 551 6.10 -4.94 22.79
C TYR A 551 4.94 -5.57 23.56
N ASN A 552 4.89 -5.34 24.87
CA ASN A 552 3.93 -5.97 25.78
C ASN A 552 2.48 -5.54 25.50
N LYS A 553 2.28 -4.33 24.98
CA LYS A 553 0.97 -3.86 24.51
C LYS A 553 0.58 -4.55 23.20
N ILE A 554 1.46 -4.50 22.20
CA ILE A 554 1.11 -4.82 20.81
C ILE A 554 1.20 -6.31 20.52
N CYS A 555 2.36 -6.93 20.75
CA CYS A 555 2.67 -8.24 20.21
C CYS A 555 1.76 -9.36 20.75
N PRO A 556 1.41 -9.40 22.06
CA PRO A 556 0.46 -10.38 22.58
C PRO A 556 -0.95 -10.26 21.99
N TRP A 557 -1.37 -9.04 21.64
CA TRP A 557 -2.65 -8.82 20.95
C TRP A 557 -2.58 -9.35 19.52
N LEU A 558 -1.54 -8.97 18.76
CA LEU A 558 -1.37 -9.40 17.36
C LEU A 558 -1.34 -10.92 17.21
N GLN A 559 -0.65 -11.63 18.10
CA GLN A 559 -0.61 -13.11 18.09
C GLN A 559 -1.99 -13.77 18.13
N GLN A 560 -3.01 -13.06 18.61
CA GLN A 560 -4.38 -13.57 18.69
C GLN A 560 -5.23 -13.28 17.46
N ILE A 561 -4.82 -12.33 16.62
CA ILE A 561 -5.64 -11.80 15.53
C ILE A 561 -4.98 -11.86 14.15
N CYS A 562 -3.68 -12.14 14.02
CA CYS A 562 -2.96 -12.10 12.74
C CYS A 562 -3.59 -12.95 11.61
N TYR A 563 -4.34 -14.01 11.94
CA TYR A 563 -5.02 -14.85 10.92
C TYR A 563 -6.45 -14.42 10.64
N ASP A 564 -6.99 -13.46 11.39
CA ASP A 564 -8.37 -13.07 11.31
C ASP A 564 -8.56 -11.99 10.24
N GLU A 565 -9.64 -12.07 9.46
CA GLU A 565 -10.07 -10.90 8.69
C GLU A 565 -10.44 -9.75 9.64
N LEU A 566 -9.98 -8.52 9.36
CA LEU A 566 -10.51 -7.30 9.99
C LEU A 566 -11.91 -7.02 9.42
N VAL A 567 -12.97 -7.46 10.09
CA VAL A 567 -14.34 -7.43 9.53
C VAL A 567 -15.00 -6.06 9.63
N SER A 568 -14.63 -5.24 10.61
CA SER A 568 -15.19 -3.89 10.77
C SER A 568 -14.22 -2.92 11.45
N HIS A 569 -14.45 -1.64 11.18
CA HIS A 569 -13.86 -0.48 11.87
C HIS A 569 -14.98 0.55 12.08
N ARG A 570 -15.02 1.22 13.23
CA ARG A 570 -16.02 2.25 13.53
C ARG A 570 -15.49 3.34 14.45
N PHE A 571 -15.90 4.57 14.18
CA PHE A 571 -15.79 5.69 15.11
C PHE A 571 -16.92 5.59 16.12
N ILE A 572 -16.58 5.50 17.40
CA ILE A 572 -17.53 5.38 18.50
C ILE A 572 -17.94 6.77 19.00
N SER A 573 -16.98 7.69 19.07
CA SER A 573 -17.22 9.08 19.45
C SER A 573 -17.32 10.00 18.23
N ALA A 574 -18.08 11.09 18.37
CA ALA A 574 -18.31 12.04 17.29
C ALA A 574 -17.06 12.85 16.88
N ASP A 575 -16.10 13.00 17.80
CA ASP A 575 -14.78 13.60 17.55
C ASP A 575 -13.75 12.58 17.03
N HIS A 576 -14.18 11.33 16.78
CA HIS A 576 -13.38 10.23 16.24
C HIS A 576 -12.22 9.77 17.14
N THR A 577 -12.11 10.26 18.37
CA THR A 577 -11.03 9.89 19.30
C THR A 577 -11.21 8.49 19.88
N ILE A 578 -12.43 7.96 19.92
CA ILE A 578 -12.73 6.58 20.31
C ILE A 578 -13.04 5.76 19.08
N GLN A 579 -12.26 4.71 18.84
CA GLN A 579 -12.39 3.85 17.66
C GLN A 579 -12.40 2.39 18.07
N GLU A 580 -13.13 1.57 17.31
CA GLU A 580 -13.14 0.12 17.48
C GLU A 580 -12.86 -0.59 16.16
N THR A 581 -12.11 -1.69 16.23
CA THR A 581 -12.07 -2.73 15.20
C THR A 581 -12.57 -4.07 15.72
N GLN A 582 -13.17 -4.84 14.80
CA GLN A 582 -13.58 -6.22 15.05
C GLN A 582 -12.93 -7.15 14.04
N PHE A 583 -12.51 -8.30 14.55
CA PHE A 583 -11.86 -9.38 13.80
C PHE A 583 -12.83 -10.55 13.60
N SER A 584 -12.61 -11.36 12.57
CA SER A 584 -13.47 -12.50 12.22
C SER A 584 -13.59 -13.56 13.31
N SER A 585 -12.63 -13.66 14.23
CA SER A 585 -12.74 -14.50 15.43
C SER A 585 -13.72 -13.95 16.49
N GLY A 586 -14.29 -12.77 16.28
CA GLY A 586 -15.14 -12.08 17.25
C GLY A 586 -14.36 -11.23 18.26
N LYS A 587 -13.02 -11.27 18.24
CA LYS A 587 -12.19 -10.37 19.07
C LYS A 587 -12.34 -8.93 18.60
N ARG A 588 -12.23 -7.99 19.54
CA ARG A 588 -12.34 -6.54 19.27
C ARG A 588 -11.26 -5.77 20.01
N ALA A 589 -10.82 -4.66 19.44
CA ALA A 589 -10.01 -3.66 20.13
C ALA A 589 -10.75 -2.32 20.11
N VAL A 590 -10.84 -1.65 21.27
CA VAL A 590 -11.32 -0.27 21.39
C VAL A 590 -10.17 0.59 21.88
N VAL A 591 -9.91 1.68 21.18
CA VAL A 591 -8.80 2.60 21.45
C VAL A 591 -9.35 3.97 21.80
N ASN A 592 -8.72 4.63 22.77
CA ASN A 592 -8.95 6.01 23.15
C ASN A 592 -7.72 6.86 22.80
N PHE A 593 -7.81 7.64 21.73
CA PHE A 593 -6.80 8.63 21.35
C PHE A 593 -6.95 9.97 22.09
N GLY A 594 -8.05 10.16 22.81
CA GLY A 594 -8.39 11.41 23.49
C GLY A 594 -7.67 11.61 24.82
N GLU A 595 -7.91 12.79 25.41
CA GLU A 595 -7.29 13.26 26.65
C GLU A 595 -8.13 12.95 27.91
N THR A 596 -9.30 12.33 27.74
CA THR A 596 -10.23 12.01 28.84
C THR A 596 -10.60 10.54 28.83
N SER A 597 -10.80 9.96 30.01
CA SER A 597 -11.24 8.56 30.14
C SER A 597 -12.62 8.37 29.49
N TYR A 598 -12.83 7.21 28.86
CA TYR A 598 -14.08 6.87 28.17
C TYR A 598 -14.64 5.56 28.70
N ILE A 599 -15.95 5.48 28.93
CA ILE A 599 -16.62 4.25 29.37
C ILE A 599 -17.21 3.54 28.16
N TYR A 600 -16.72 2.34 27.87
CA TYR A 600 -17.21 1.50 26.78
C TYR A 600 -17.63 0.14 27.32
N GLU A 601 -18.90 -0.22 27.12
CA GLU A 601 -19.49 -1.50 27.61
C GLU A 601 -19.25 -1.77 29.11
N GLY A 602 -19.16 -0.71 29.93
CA GLY A 602 -18.94 -0.79 31.39
C GLY A 602 -17.48 -0.75 31.83
N GLU A 603 -16.54 -0.83 30.89
CA GLU A 603 -15.10 -0.76 31.14
C GLU A 603 -14.57 0.68 30.93
N VAL A 604 -13.60 1.09 31.74
CA VAL A 604 -12.94 2.39 31.60
C VAL A 604 -11.72 2.26 30.70
N ILE A 605 -11.68 3.04 29.63
CA ILE A 605 -10.52 3.20 28.76
C ILE A 605 -9.88 4.55 29.09
N GLU A 606 -8.73 4.50 29.75
CA GLU A 606 -7.98 5.71 30.10
C GLU A 606 -7.51 6.48 28.86
N PRO A 607 -7.18 7.79 28.99
CA PRO A 607 -6.56 8.57 27.92
C PRO A 607 -5.34 7.84 27.35
N HIS A 608 -5.19 7.89 26.02
CA HIS A 608 -4.11 7.20 25.30
C HIS A 608 -4.05 5.68 25.60
N GLY A 609 -5.18 5.10 25.94
CA GLY A 609 -5.34 3.70 26.32
C GLY A 609 -6.12 2.88 25.31
N PHE A 610 -6.22 1.58 25.58
CA PHE A 610 -7.04 0.65 24.81
C PHE A 610 -7.57 -0.47 25.70
N ILE A 611 -8.59 -1.16 25.21
CA ILE A 611 -9.07 -2.41 25.77
C ILE A 611 -9.37 -3.40 24.65
N THR A 612 -9.14 -4.69 24.91
CA THR A 612 -9.45 -5.77 23.99
C THR A 612 -10.56 -6.66 24.55
N PHE A 613 -11.51 -7.04 23.71
CA PHE A 613 -12.60 -7.94 24.05
C PHE A 613 -12.44 -9.28 23.36
N HIS A 614 -12.82 -10.34 24.07
CA HIS A 614 -12.86 -11.70 23.54
C HIS A 614 -14.31 -12.17 23.44
N PRO A 615 -14.66 -12.97 22.42
CA PRO A 615 -15.96 -13.62 22.40
C PRO A 615 -16.10 -14.53 23.63
N PRO A 616 -17.33 -14.78 24.13
CA PRO A 616 -17.55 -15.78 25.17
C PRO A 616 -16.93 -17.11 24.75
N LEU A 617 -16.16 -17.75 25.64
CA LEU A 617 -15.74 -19.13 25.45
C LEU A 617 -16.99 -20.00 25.47
N TYR A 618 -17.64 -20.18 24.32
CA TYR A 618 -18.57 -21.29 24.18
C TYR A 618 -17.71 -22.55 24.19
N ASN A 619 -17.83 -23.32 25.26
CA ASN A 619 -17.28 -24.68 25.34
C ASN A 619 -17.81 -25.45 24.12
N LEU A 620 -16.97 -25.60 23.10
CA LEU A 620 -17.13 -26.63 22.10
C LEU A 620 -16.64 -27.91 22.78
N GLU A 621 -17.56 -28.58 23.48
CA GLU A 621 -17.42 -30.00 23.85
C GLU A 621 -17.36 -30.90 22.62
#